data_AF-A0A9N9RP42-F1
#
_entry.id   AF-A0A9N9RP42-F1
#
_cell.length_a   1.000
_cell.length_b   1.000
_cell.length_c   1.000
_cell.angle_alpha   90.00
_cell.angle_beta   90.00
_cell.angle_gamma   90.00
#
_symmetry.space_group_name_H-M   'P 1'
#
loop_
_entity.id
_entity.type
_entity.pdbx_description
1 polymer ?
#
loop_
_entity_poly.entity_id
_entity_poly.type
_entity_poly.pdbx_seq_one_letter_code
_entity_poly.pdbx_strand_id
1 'polypeptide(L)'
;MSAFGDGKRLSPIDELKSPIVHLIREIYETDDAHEHFIAELDKALIEKVDYIIIEPNKLGDETARWILVGNCLSKTSIVTGLASIAANYLWPRNIFISGSFCVVSFFCTGLYALSWDIDPCVQYQVETNPKKLSKVPILKDFSSPIVLVYKSNTKIKCLQRISCMLALGYCGYRLYDTLK
;
A
#
# COMPACT_ATOMS: atom_id res chain seq x y z
N MET A 1 -2.96 22.71 -54.02
CA MET A 1 -3.71 21.80 -53.13
C MET A 1 -2.78 21.50 -51.96
N SER A 2 -2.82 22.36 -50.93
CA SER A 2 -1.87 22.33 -49.82
C SER A 2 -2.68 22.05 -48.55
N ALA A 3 -2.63 20.79 -48.08
CA ALA A 3 -3.30 20.40 -46.85
C ALA A 3 -2.46 20.87 -45.66
N PHE A 4 -2.87 22.01 -45.10
CA PHE A 4 -2.40 22.54 -43.83
C PHE A 4 -2.91 21.58 -42.74
N GLY A 5 -2.03 20.71 -42.25
CA GLY A 5 -2.34 19.81 -41.16
C GLY A 5 -2.61 20.61 -39.90
N ASP A 6 -3.86 20.55 -39.43
CA ASP A 6 -4.37 21.15 -38.20
C ASP A 6 -3.41 20.90 -37.03
N GLY A 7 -2.68 21.95 -36.65
CA GLY A 7 -1.91 22.01 -35.43
C GLY A 7 -2.87 21.96 -34.25
N LYS A 8 -3.15 20.75 -33.77
CA LYS A 8 -3.88 20.51 -32.53
C LYS A 8 -3.12 21.23 -31.41
N ARG A 9 -3.57 22.43 -31.05
CA ARG A 9 -3.14 23.16 -29.86
C ARG A 9 -3.41 22.26 -28.66
N LEU A 10 -2.37 21.58 -28.18
CA LEU A 10 -2.37 20.94 -26.88
C LEU A 10 -2.65 22.02 -25.84
N SER A 11 -3.69 21.77 -25.03
CA SER A 11 -4.08 22.62 -23.92
C SER A 11 -2.90 22.80 -22.95
N PRO A 12 -2.69 24.01 -22.36
CA PRO A 12 -1.63 24.28 -21.38
C PRO A 12 -1.68 23.48 -20.06
N ILE A 13 -2.61 22.52 -19.94
CA ILE A 13 -2.86 21.72 -18.74
C ILE A 13 -2.05 20.39 -18.78
N ASP A 14 -1.49 20.04 -19.94
CA ASP A 14 -0.56 18.91 -20.11
C ASP A 14 0.92 19.37 -20.12
N GLU A 15 1.22 20.55 -19.56
CA GLU A 15 2.57 20.88 -19.09
C GLU A 15 2.94 19.93 -17.95
N LEU A 16 3.35 18.74 -18.37
CA LEU A 16 4.31 17.83 -17.78
C LEU A 16 4.71 18.23 -16.35
N LYS A 17 3.86 17.89 -15.37
CA LYS A 17 4.36 17.59 -14.04
C LYS A 17 5.26 16.37 -14.22
N SER A 18 6.52 16.60 -14.57
CA SER A 18 7.53 15.56 -14.65
C SER A 18 7.45 14.82 -13.33
N PRO A 19 7.12 13.51 -13.35
CA PRO A 19 6.99 12.77 -12.11
C PRO A 19 8.29 12.93 -11.34
N ILE A 20 8.21 13.32 -10.08
CA ILE A 20 9.42 13.48 -9.25
C ILE A 20 9.91 12.07 -8.99
N VAL A 21 11.05 11.73 -9.58
CA VAL A 21 11.71 10.43 -9.45
C VAL A 21 12.91 10.59 -8.53
N HIS A 22 12.97 9.80 -7.47
CA HIS A 22 14.15 9.71 -6.61
C HIS A 22 14.84 8.37 -6.85
N LEU A 23 16.13 8.41 -7.18
CA LEU A 23 16.95 7.24 -7.47
C LEU A 23 17.94 7.04 -6.33
N ILE A 24 17.84 5.89 -5.64
CA ILE A 24 18.78 5.48 -4.62
C ILE A 24 19.76 4.52 -5.29
N ARG A 25 20.99 4.99 -5.46
CA ARG A 25 22.07 4.26 -6.15
C ARG A 25 22.92 3.50 -5.14
N GLU A 26 23.34 2.29 -5.50
CA GLU A 26 24.22 1.50 -4.64
C GLU A 26 25.66 2.06 -4.66
N ILE A 27 26.13 2.54 -3.50
CA ILE A 27 27.51 2.99 -3.26
C ILE A 27 28.19 1.97 -2.33
N TYR A 28 29.19 1.23 -2.84
CA TYR A 28 29.81 0.09 -2.16
C TYR A 28 31.01 0.44 -1.25
N GLU A 29 31.29 1.71 -0.97
CA GLU A 29 32.62 2.10 -0.43
C GLU A 29 32.71 2.29 1.10
N THR A 30 31.67 2.01 1.89
CA THR A 30 31.73 2.23 3.35
C THR A 30 30.98 1.18 4.15
N ASP A 31 31.49 0.79 5.33
CA ASP A 31 30.83 -0.12 6.28
C ASP A 31 29.43 0.39 6.72
N ASP A 32 29.18 1.71 6.65
CA ASP A 32 27.90 2.36 6.98
C ASP A 32 26.99 2.63 5.75
N ALA A 33 27.32 2.10 4.57
CA ALA A 33 26.56 2.38 3.34
C ALA A 33 25.07 2.01 3.45
N HIS A 34 24.75 0.96 4.22
CA HIS A 34 23.37 0.51 4.42
C HIS A 34 22.51 1.54 5.16
N GLU A 35 23.02 2.14 6.23
CA GLU A 35 22.29 3.16 6.99
C GLU A 35 22.06 4.42 6.16
N HIS A 36 23.03 4.78 5.31
CA HIS A 36 22.88 5.89 4.38
C HIS A 36 21.74 5.65 3.37
N PHE A 37 21.60 4.42 2.84
CA PHE A 37 20.50 4.09 1.94
C PHE A 37 19.13 4.14 2.63
N ILE A 38 19.05 3.71 3.90
CA ILE A 38 17.83 3.82 4.70
C ILE A 38 17.46 5.29 4.90
N ALA A 39 18.43 6.14 5.27
CA ALA A 39 18.18 7.56 5.48
C ALA A 39 17.74 8.28 4.20
N GLU A 40 18.33 7.93 3.04
CA GLU A 40 17.93 8.46 1.74
C GLU A 40 16.52 8.00 1.34
N LEU A 41 16.19 6.73 1.60
CA LEU A 41 14.85 6.19 1.40
C LEU A 41 13.82 6.91 2.28
N ASP A 42 14.09 7.07 3.58
CA ASP A 42 13.19 7.77 4.51
C ASP A 42 12.96 9.22 4.06
N LYS A 43 14.01 9.91 3.60
CA LYS A 43 13.89 11.25 3.05
C LYS A 43 12.99 11.27 1.81
N ALA A 44 13.18 10.36 0.86
CA ALA A 44 12.35 10.26 -0.34
C ALA A 44 10.88 9.96 -0.01
N LEU A 45 10.64 9.10 0.99
CA LEU A 45 9.31 8.76 1.49
C LEU A 45 8.61 9.98 2.10
N ILE A 46 9.32 10.77 2.90
CA ILE A 46 8.81 12.02 3.51
C ILE A 46 8.50 13.07 2.44
N GLU A 47 9.34 13.20 1.42
CA GLU A 47 9.16 14.12 0.29
C GLU A 47 7.96 13.74 -0.62
N LYS A 48 7.38 12.55 -0.44
CA LYS A 48 6.21 12.05 -1.20
C LYS A 48 6.43 12.10 -2.71
N VAL A 49 7.61 11.67 -3.15
CA VAL A 49 7.95 11.59 -4.58
C VAL A 49 7.05 10.57 -5.28
N ASP A 50 6.79 10.76 -6.57
CA ASP A 50 5.83 9.93 -7.31
C ASP A 50 6.41 8.52 -7.56
N TYR A 51 7.72 8.41 -7.77
CA TYR A 51 8.44 7.17 -8.00
C TYR A 51 9.75 7.14 -7.21
N ILE A 52 10.01 6.03 -6.50
CA ILE A 52 11.30 5.74 -5.88
C ILE A 52 11.87 4.51 -6.55
N ILE A 53 13.08 4.62 -7.09
CA ILE A 53 13.81 3.50 -7.70
C ILE A 53 14.92 3.10 -6.74
N ILE A 54 14.83 1.88 -6.22
CA ILE A 54 15.81 1.30 -5.31
C ILE A 54 16.65 0.30 -6.11
N GLU A 55 17.92 0.62 -6.30
CA GLU A 55 18.91 -0.28 -6.91
C GLU A 55 19.43 -1.35 -5.95
N PRO A 56 19.79 -1.07 -4.67
CA PRO A 56 20.29 -2.10 -3.78
C PRO A 56 19.20 -3.14 -3.48
N ASN A 57 19.36 -4.35 -4.07
CA ASN A 57 18.37 -5.42 -3.98
C ASN A 57 17.99 -5.78 -2.54
N LYS A 58 18.96 -5.77 -1.61
CA LYS A 58 18.72 -6.09 -0.19
C LYS A 58 17.70 -5.16 0.45
N LEU A 59 17.90 -3.84 0.33
CA LEU A 59 17.00 -2.85 0.91
C LEU A 59 15.64 -2.86 0.20
N GLY A 60 15.66 -2.93 -1.14
CA GLY A 60 14.43 -2.97 -1.92
C GLY A 60 13.56 -4.18 -1.60
N ASP A 61 14.14 -5.37 -1.43
CA ASP A 61 13.41 -6.60 -1.07
C ASP A 61 12.82 -6.51 0.33
N GLU A 62 13.55 -5.93 1.28
CA GLU A 62 13.07 -5.70 2.65
C GLU A 62 11.88 -4.74 2.66
N THR A 63 11.99 -3.60 1.97
CA THR A 63 10.90 -2.63 1.82
C THR A 63 9.70 -3.25 1.09
N ALA A 64 9.94 -4.00 0.01
CA ALA A 64 8.89 -4.70 -0.74
C ALA A 64 8.15 -5.72 0.13
N ARG A 65 8.88 -6.50 0.93
CA ARG A 65 8.31 -7.47 1.86
C ARG A 65 7.49 -6.77 2.95
N TRP A 66 7.98 -5.66 3.50
CA TRP A 66 7.26 -4.89 4.51
C TRP A 66 5.92 -4.36 3.98
N ILE A 67 5.92 -3.80 2.75
CA ILE A 67 4.70 -3.36 2.07
C ILE A 67 3.75 -4.54 1.79
N LEU A 68 4.29 -5.69 1.39
CA LEU A 68 3.50 -6.89 1.12
C LEU A 68 2.80 -7.41 2.38
N VAL A 69 3.50 -7.44 3.52
CA VAL A 69 2.92 -7.85 4.82
C VAL A 69 1.80 -6.90 5.23
N GLY A 70 2.01 -5.58 5.13
CA GLY A 70 0.98 -4.59 5.42
C GLY A 70 -0.27 -4.77 4.55
N ASN A 71 -0.08 -4.96 3.24
CA ASN A 71 -1.17 -5.23 2.30
C ASN A 71 -1.93 -6.53 2.62
N CYS A 72 -1.21 -7.59 3.01
CA CYS A 72 -1.80 -8.85 3.41
C CYS A 72 -2.68 -8.69 4.66
N LEU A 73 -2.16 -7.99 5.69
CA LEU A 73 -2.89 -7.70 6.92
C LEU A 73 -4.18 -6.89 6.65
N SER A 74 -4.09 -5.84 5.83
CA SER A 74 -5.24 -5.01 5.51
C SER A 74 -6.33 -5.80 4.76
N LYS A 75 -5.96 -6.60 3.76
CA LYS A 75 -6.91 -7.47 3.04
C LYS A 75 -7.52 -8.52 3.95
N THR A 76 -6.71 -9.15 4.80
CA THR A 76 -7.18 -10.18 5.74
C THR A 76 -8.17 -9.60 6.73
N SER A 77 -7.90 -8.41 7.26
CA SER A 77 -8.82 -7.68 8.14
C SER A 77 -10.17 -7.41 7.46
N ILE A 78 -10.18 -6.92 6.22
CA ILE A 78 -11.43 -6.67 5.49
C ILE A 78 -12.21 -7.98 5.26
N VAL A 79 -11.54 -9.04 4.79
CA VAL A 79 -12.16 -10.33 4.49
C VAL A 79 -12.73 -10.97 5.76
N THR A 80 -11.98 -10.97 6.86
CA THR A 80 -12.43 -11.56 8.13
C THR A 80 -13.54 -10.76 8.79
N GLY A 81 -13.53 -9.42 8.67
CA GLY A 81 -14.64 -8.57 9.11
C GLY A 81 -15.94 -8.86 8.35
N LEU A 82 -15.87 -8.96 7.01
CA LEU A 82 -17.02 -9.35 6.19
C LEU A 82 -17.47 -10.79 6.46
N ALA A 83 -16.53 -11.72 6.64
CA ALA A 83 -16.83 -13.11 6.98
C ALA A 83 -17.55 -13.23 8.33
N SER A 84 -17.19 -12.41 9.32
CA SER A 84 -17.89 -12.35 10.60
C SER A 84 -19.35 -11.90 10.43
N ILE A 85 -19.60 -10.86 9.63
CA ILE A 85 -20.97 -10.39 9.34
C ILE A 85 -21.78 -11.49 8.62
N ALA A 86 -21.19 -12.13 7.60
CA ALA A 86 -21.84 -13.21 6.87
C ALA A 86 -22.11 -14.44 7.75
N ALA A 87 -21.15 -14.84 8.59
CA ALA A 87 -21.28 -15.97 9.51
C ALA A 87 -22.39 -15.73 10.53
N ASN A 88 -22.50 -14.52 11.06
CA ASN A 88 -23.62 -14.13 11.93
C ASN A 88 -24.98 -14.23 11.23
N TYR A 89 -25.06 -13.89 9.95
CA TYR A 89 -26.31 -13.97 9.17
C TYR A 89 -26.70 -15.42 8.83
N LEU A 90 -25.73 -16.24 8.42
CA LEU A 90 -25.94 -17.64 8.01
C LEU A 90 -26.12 -18.59 9.19
N TRP A 91 -25.34 -18.41 10.26
CA TRP A 91 -25.36 -19.26 11.46
C TRP A 91 -25.56 -18.43 12.73
N PRO A 92 -26.75 -17.84 12.92
CA PRO A 92 -27.05 -16.99 14.08
C PRO A 92 -26.94 -17.71 15.43
N ARG A 93 -26.97 -19.05 15.44
CA ARG A 93 -26.88 -19.89 16.65
C ARG A 93 -25.44 -20.12 17.12
N ASN A 94 -24.42 -19.90 16.27
CA ASN A 94 -23.04 -20.21 16.61
C ASN A 94 -22.17 -18.94 16.69
N ILE A 95 -22.33 -18.20 17.79
CA ILE A 95 -21.63 -16.93 18.03
C ILE A 95 -20.12 -17.09 18.13
N PHE A 96 -19.62 -18.27 18.48
CA PHE A 96 -18.19 -18.53 18.59
C PHE A 96 -17.49 -18.39 17.24
N ILE A 97 -18.07 -18.93 16.16
CA ILE A 97 -17.48 -18.84 14.81
C ILE A 97 -17.39 -17.39 14.35
N SER A 98 -18.49 -16.65 14.48
CA SER A 98 -18.49 -15.24 14.09
C SER A 98 -17.57 -14.38 14.98
N GLY A 99 -17.56 -14.65 16.29
CA GLY A 99 -16.70 -13.98 17.25
C GLY A 99 -15.22 -14.17 16.94
N SER A 100 -14.79 -15.39 16.58
CA SER A 100 -13.41 -15.66 16.18
C SER A 100 -12.99 -14.84 14.97
N PHE A 101 -13.82 -14.76 13.92
CA PHE A 101 -13.52 -13.92 12.76
C PHE A 101 -13.47 -12.43 13.10
N CYS A 102 -14.35 -11.97 14.00
CA CYS A 102 -14.35 -10.60 14.49
C CYS A 102 -13.06 -10.26 15.24
N VAL A 103 -12.60 -11.14 16.13
CA VAL A 103 -11.34 -10.98 16.88
C VAL A 103 -10.14 -10.92 15.94
N VAL A 104 -10.07 -11.81 14.94
CA VAL A 104 -9.00 -11.78 13.93
C VAL A 104 -9.02 -10.47 13.14
N SER A 105 -10.20 -10.03 12.69
CA SER A 105 -10.35 -8.74 11.99
C SER A 105 -9.87 -7.56 12.83
N PHE A 106 -10.27 -7.52 14.11
CA PHE A 106 -9.86 -6.48 15.04
C PHE A 106 -8.35 -6.50 15.29
N PHE A 107 -7.78 -7.68 15.53
CA PHE A 107 -6.35 -7.87 15.75
C PHE A 107 -5.53 -7.43 14.52
N CYS A 108 -5.91 -7.85 13.32
CA CYS A 108 -5.25 -7.42 12.08
C CYS A 108 -5.39 -5.91 11.84
N THR A 109 -6.53 -5.31 12.19
CA THR A 109 -6.73 -3.84 12.11
C THR A 109 -5.83 -3.11 13.08
N GLY A 110 -5.74 -3.58 14.32
CA GLY A 110 -4.89 -3.01 15.37
C GLY A 110 -3.41 -3.08 15.00
N LEU A 111 -2.94 -4.26 14.60
CA LEU A 111 -1.55 -4.43 14.13
C LEU A 111 -1.23 -3.52 12.94
N TYR A 112 -2.14 -3.43 11.97
CA TYR A 112 -1.96 -2.54 10.83
C TYR A 112 -1.90 -1.07 11.25
N ALA A 113 -2.74 -0.63 12.19
CA ALA A 113 -2.72 0.74 12.70
C ALA A 113 -1.41 1.04 13.45
N LEU A 114 -0.94 0.14 14.30
CA LEU A 114 0.29 0.38 15.08
C LEU A 114 1.55 0.38 14.19
N SER A 115 1.63 -0.54 13.24
CA SER A 115 2.84 -0.74 12.44
C SER A 115 2.86 0.01 11.12
N TRP A 116 1.70 0.28 10.49
CA TRP A 116 1.59 0.86 9.15
C TRP A 116 0.80 2.18 9.07
N ASP A 117 0.16 2.69 10.14
CA ASP A 117 -0.41 4.05 10.07
C ASP A 117 0.64 5.15 10.23
N ILE A 118 1.69 4.89 11.00
CA ILE A 118 2.80 5.84 11.27
C ILE A 118 3.85 5.78 10.15
N ASP A 119 3.97 4.64 9.48
CA ASP A 119 5.00 4.39 8.47
C ASP A 119 4.66 5.02 7.10
N PRO A 120 5.51 5.92 6.55
CA PRO A 120 5.30 6.51 5.22
C PRO A 120 5.44 5.49 4.07
N CYS A 121 6.13 4.35 4.26
CA CYS A 121 6.25 3.27 3.27
C CYS A 121 4.89 2.75 2.81
N VAL A 122 3.89 2.78 3.69
CA VAL A 122 2.55 2.28 3.37
C VAL A 122 1.92 3.03 2.21
N GLN A 123 2.32 4.28 1.92
CA GLN A 123 1.76 5.06 0.81
C GLN A 123 2.34 4.66 -0.54
N TYR A 124 3.29 3.73 -0.55
CA TYR A 124 3.95 3.25 -1.74
C TYR A 124 3.56 1.80 -2.02
N GLN A 125 3.61 1.42 -3.29
CA GLN A 125 3.35 0.06 -3.74
C GLN A 125 4.44 -0.36 -4.70
N VAL A 126 4.84 -1.63 -4.59
CA VAL A 126 5.79 -2.24 -5.52
C VAL A 126 5.12 -2.35 -6.88
N GLU A 127 5.68 -1.68 -7.87
CA GLU A 127 5.18 -1.74 -9.24
C GLU A 127 5.98 -2.80 -10.01
N THR A 128 5.33 -3.92 -10.31
CA THR A 128 5.91 -5.03 -11.08
C THR A 128 5.53 -4.97 -12.56
N ASN A 129 4.69 -4.00 -12.97
CA ASN A 129 4.13 -3.99 -14.32
C ASN A 129 5.13 -3.43 -15.36
N PRO A 130 5.62 -4.25 -16.31
CA PRO A 130 6.67 -3.85 -17.24
C PRO A 130 6.24 -2.69 -18.17
N LYS A 131 4.93 -2.56 -18.44
CA LYS A 131 4.41 -1.49 -19.32
C LYS A 131 4.49 -0.12 -18.66
N LYS A 132 4.36 -0.03 -17.34
CA LYS A 132 4.51 1.23 -16.59
C LYS A 132 5.97 1.53 -16.31
N LEU A 133 6.77 0.51 -16.04
CA LEU A 133 8.22 0.63 -15.93
C LEU A 133 8.84 1.17 -17.23
N SER A 134 8.39 0.70 -18.40
CA SER A 134 8.94 1.17 -19.69
C SER A 134 8.79 2.68 -19.96
N LYS A 135 7.95 3.39 -19.21
CA LYS A 135 7.77 4.84 -19.30
C LYS A 135 8.78 5.63 -18.46
N VAL A 136 9.54 4.96 -17.59
CA VAL A 136 10.57 5.59 -16.76
C VAL A 136 11.89 5.49 -17.51
N PRO A 137 12.43 6.60 -18.05
CA PRO A 137 13.57 6.59 -18.98
C PRO A 137 14.88 6.07 -18.39
N ILE A 138 14.97 5.90 -17.06
CA ILE A 138 16.20 5.59 -16.31
C ILE A 138 16.36 4.07 -16.05
N LEU A 139 15.33 3.24 -16.26
CA LEU A 139 15.35 1.83 -15.87
C LEU A 139 16.19 0.90 -16.76
N LYS A 140 16.64 1.34 -17.93
CA LYS A 140 17.33 0.47 -18.90
C LYS A 140 18.77 0.13 -18.50
N ASP A 141 19.36 0.89 -17.60
CA ASP A 141 20.76 0.73 -17.19
C ASP A 141 20.93 -0.18 -15.97
N PHE A 142 19.84 -0.69 -15.38
CA PHE A 142 19.85 -1.44 -14.12
C PHE A 142 19.40 -2.89 -14.28
N SER A 143 20.08 -3.81 -13.60
CA SER A 143 19.89 -5.26 -13.79
C SER A 143 18.64 -5.83 -13.09
N SER A 144 18.08 -5.16 -12.07
CA SER A 144 16.85 -5.60 -11.35
C SER A 144 16.31 -4.59 -10.31
N PRO A 145 16.00 -3.33 -10.67
CA PRO A 145 15.58 -2.34 -9.67
C PRO A 145 14.17 -2.56 -9.14
N ILE A 146 13.96 -2.30 -7.84
CA ILE A 146 12.63 -2.30 -7.22
C ILE A 146 12.05 -0.89 -7.32
N VAL A 147 10.91 -0.78 -8.00
CA VAL A 147 10.23 0.50 -8.22
C VAL A 147 9.03 0.60 -7.29
N LEU A 148 9.08 1.61 -6.42
CA LEU A 148 7.98 1.99 -5.55
C LEU A 148 7.22 3.15 -6.18
N VAL A 149 5.90 3.00 -6.29
CA VAL A 149 5.01 4.03 -6.85
C VAL A 149 4.11 4.56 -5.76
N TYR A 150 3.98 5.88 -5.68
CA TYR A 150 3.06 6.51 -4.76
C TYR A 150 1.61 6.13 -5.08
N LYS A 151 0.94 5.52 -4.11
CA LYS A 151 -0.48 5.14 -4.18
C LYS A 151 -1.16 5.47 -2.85
N SER A 152 -2.00 6.49 -2.88
CA SER A 152 -2.79 6.87 -1.71
C SER A 152 -3.63 5.70 -1.19
N ASN A 153 -3.35 5.29 0.04
CA ASN A 153 -4.01 4.17 0.72
C ASN A 153 -5.19 4.60 1.61
N THR A 154 -5.63 5.85 1.52
CA THR A 154 -6.74 6.41 2.32
C THR A 154 -8.03 5.60 2.17
N LYS A 155 -8.37 5.19 0.94
CA LYS A 155 -9.59 4.42 0.67
C LYS A 155 -9.57 3.05 1.34
N ILE A 156 -8.43 2.35 1.25
CA ILE A 156 -8.28 1.01 1.83
C ILE A 156 -8.32 1.10 3.36
N LYS A 157 -7.63 2.07 3.96
CA LYS A 157 -7.69 2.33 5.41
C LYS A 157 -9.12 2.63 5.88
N CYS A 158 -9.85 3.44 5.12
CA CYS A 158 -11.25 3.74 5.42
C CYS A 158 -12.12 2.48 5.37
N LEU A 159 -12.01 1.68 4.31
CA LEU A 159 -12.75 0.42 4.15
C LEU A 159 -12.43 -0.57 5.27
N GLN A 160 -11.17 -0.69 5.65
CA GLN A 160 -10.73 -1.55 6.75
C GLN A 160 -11.38 -1.15 8.08
N ARG A 161 -11.34 0.15 8.42
CA ARG A 161 -11.96 0.69 9.64
C ARG A 161 -13.48 0.51 9.64
N ILE A 162 -14.15 0.77 8.52
CA ILE A 162 -15.60 0.58 8.40
C ILE A 162 -15.96 -0.90 8.56
N SER A 163 -15.26 -1.81 7.88
CA SER A 163 -15.50 -3.26 7.99
C SER A 163 -15.36 -3.73 9.44
N CYS A 164 -14.28 -3.32 10.12
CA CYS A 164 -14.05 -3.68 11.51
C CYS A 164 -15.14 -3.13 12.45
N MET A 165 -15.56 -1.86 12.29
CA MET A 165 -16.60 -1.25 13.12
C MET A 165 -17.96 -1.93 12.92
N LEU A 166 -18.32 -2.28 11.69
CA LEU A 166 -19.56 -3.00 11.39
C LEU A 166 -19.54 -4.41 12.01
N ALA A 167 -18.42 -5.14 11.87
CA ALA A 167 -18.28 -6.47 12.45
C ALA A 167 -18.37 -6.44 13.98
N LEU A 168 -17.71 -5.49 14.63
CA LEU A 168 -17.76 -5.31 16.08
C LEU A 168 -19.15 -4.92 16.57
N GLY A 169 -19.80 -3.95 15.90
CA GLY A 169 -21.15 -3.53 16.26
C GLY A 169 -22.15 -4.66 16.16
N TYR A 170 -22.10 -5.45 15.07
CA TYR A 170 -23.02 -6.57 14.87
C TYR A 170 -22.75 -7.73 15.84
N CYS A 171 -21.48 -8.10 16.06
CA CYS A 171 -21.12 -9.12 17.04
C CYS A 171 -21.50 -8.69 18.47
N GLY A 172 -21.24 -7.43 18.84
CA GLY A 172 -21.57 -6.89 20.15
C GLY A 172 -23.08 -6.86 20.40
N TYR A 173 -23.86 -6.44 19.40
CA TYR A 173 -25.32 -6.47 19.47
C TYR A 173 -25.87 -7.89 19.68
N ARG A 174 -25.35 -8.87 18.92
CA ARG A 174 -25.77 -10.28 19.06
C ARG A 174 -25.39 -10.88 20.41
N LEU A 175 -24.22 -10.54 20.93
CA LEU A 175 -23.80 -10.97 22.27
C LEU A 175 -24.72 -10.39 23.34
N TYR A 176 -25.08 -9.10 23.23
CA TYR A 176 -26.02 -8.44 24.13
C TYR A 176 -27.41 -9.09 24.09
N ASP A 177 -27.93 -9.37 22.90
CA ASP A 177 -29.22 -10.04 22.71
C ASP A 177 -29.25 -11.46 23.29
N THR A 178 -28.11 -12.18 23.24
CA THR A 178 -28.01 -13.55 23.80
C THR A 178 -27.88 -13.56 25.34
N LEU A 179 -27.32 -12.50 25.92
CA LEU A 179 -27.13 -12.36 27.36
C LEU A 179 -28.37 -11.80 28.09
N LYS A 180 -29.30 -11.20 27.35
CA LYS A 180 -30.56 -10.64 27.85
C LYS A 180 -31.63 -11.71 28.01
#